data_AF-A0A9E5RCB6-F1
#
_entry.id   AF-A0A9E5RCB6-F1
#
_cell.length_a   1.000
_cell.length_b   1.000
_cell.length_c   1.000
_cell.angle_alpha   90.00
_cell.angle_beta   90.00
_cell.angle_gamma   90.00
#
_symmetry.space_group_name_H-M   'P 1'
#
loop_
_entity.id
_entity.type
_entity.pdbx_description
1 polymer ?
#
loop_
_entity_poly.entity_id
_entity_poly.type
_entity_poly.pdbx_seq_one_letter_code
_entity_poly.pdbx_strand_id
1 'polypeptide(L)'
;MSVPHCALCDSNPTAKAQQTPTDLLEGDYCPVCHQPTCRAHLRIVRWRWKTTRQTDSAQVCERCKRTYQHRYWDSAQRDWIS
;
A
#
# COMPACT_ATOMS: atom_id res chain seq x y z
N MET A 1 5.71 7.63 -7.34
CA MET A 1 6.21 8.92 -6.80
C MET A 1 7.46 8.63 -6.00
N SER A 2 8.21 9.61 -5.51
CA SER A 2 9.24 9.35 -4.49
C SER A 2 8.68 9.72 -3.11
N VAL A 3 9.09 9.00 -2.07
CA VAL A 3 8.71 9.29 -0.68
C VAL A 3 9.95 9.64 0.15
N PRO A 4 9.85 10.57 1.11
CA PRO A 4 11.01 11.01 1.89
C PRO A 4 11.47 9.97 2.93
N HIS A 5 10.56 9.14 3.41
CA HIS A 5 10.83 8.07 4.37
C HIS A 5 9.77 6.97 4.25
N CYS A 6 9.91 5.88 5.00
CA CYS A 6 8.87 4.86 5.09
C CYS A 6 8.43 4.66 6.53
N ALA A 7 7.16 4.93 6.81
CA ALA A 7 6.58 4.78 8.15
C ALA A 7 6.75 3.36 8.73
N LEU A 8 6.82 2.33 7.88
CA LEU A 8 7.05 0.94 8.29
C LEU A 8 8.52 0.66 8.60
N CYS A 9 9.46 1.20 7.82
CA CYS A 9 10.88 1.16 8.15
C CYS A 9 11.15 1.92 9.46
N ASP A 10 10.57 3.09 9.65
CA ASP A 10 10.78 3.89 10.87
C ASP A 10 10.24 3.21 12.13
N SER A 11 9.23 2.36 11.99
CA SER A 11 8.70 1.54 13.08
C SER A 11 9.57 0.32 13.42
N ASN A 12 10.58 -0.02 12.58
CA ASN A 12 11.43 -1.19 12.77
C ASN A 12 12.91 -0.88 12.42
N PRO A 13 13.81 -0.80 13.42
CA PRO A 13 15.20 -0.38 13.21
C PRO A 13 15.96 -1.29 12.24
N THR A 14 15.65 -2.59 12.20
CA THR A 14 16.28 -3.55 11.28
C THR A 14 15.88 -3.32 9.84
N ALA A 15 14.59 -3.02 9.59
CA ALA A 15 14.08 -2.71 8.26
C ALA A 15 14.57 -1.35 7.75
N LYS A 16 14.81 -0.40 8.67
CA LYS A 16 15.42 0.89 8.34
C LYS A 16 16.88 0.75 7.91
N ALA A 17 17.65 -0.12 8.55
CA ALA A 17 19.04 -0.38 8.18
C ALA A 17 19.19 -1.02 6.79
N GLN A 18 18.16 -1.73 6.31
CA GLN A 18 18.14 -2.38 4.99
C GLN A 18 17.49 -1.53 3.91
N GLN A 19 16.95 -0.35 4.27
CA GLN A 19 16.26 0.50 3.33
C GLN A 19 17.25 1.13 2.35
N THR A 20 17.05 0.89 1.06
CA THR A 20 17.88 1.51 0.02
C THR A 20 17.28 2.83 -0.45
N PRO A 21 18.09 3.79 -0.96
CA PRO A 21 17.57 5.01 -1.57
C PRO A 21 16.61 4.73 -2.75
N THR A 22 16.83 3.64 -3.49
CA THR A 22 15.96 3.20 -4.58
C THR A 22 14.55 2.86 -4.09
N ASP A 23 14.43 2.22 -2.92
CA ASP A 23 13.12 1.88 -2.34
C ASP A 23 12.27 3.11 -2.02
N LEU A 24 12.93 4.24 -1.70
CA LEU A 24 12.28 5.52 -1.44
C LEU A 24 11.89 6.24 -2.74
N LEU A 25 12.73 6.15 -3.78
CA LEU A 25 12.44 6.73 -5.10
C LEU A 25 11.24 6.10 -5.78
N GLU A 26 11.03 4.79 -5.56
CA GLU A 26 9.89 4.03 -6.10
C GLU A 26 8.76 3.84 -5.07
N GLY A 27 8.81 4.55 -3.95
CA GLY A 27 7.77 4.48 -2.93
C GLY A 27 6.48 5.19 -3.32
N ASP A 28 5.47 5.07 -2.46
CA ASP A 28 4.21 5.79 -2.64
C ASP A 28 3.46 5.99 -1.32
N TYR A 29 2.48 6.86 -1.33
CA TYR A 29 1.57 7.05 -0.21
C TYR A 29 0.46 6.01 -0.26
N CYS A 30 0.28 5.28 0.84
CA CYS A 30 -0.81 4.31 0.92
C CYS A 30 -2.17 5.03 0.79
N PRO A 31 -3.05 4.67 -0.14
CA PRO A 31 -4.33 5.37 -0.31
C PRO A 31 -5.33 5.09 0.84
N VAL A 32 -5.02 4.13 1.72
CA VAL A 32 -5.88 3.75 2.85
C VAL A 32 -5.54 4.52 4.12
N CYS A 33 -4.25 4.68 4.43
CA CYS A 33 -3.79 5.33 5.66
C CYS A 33 -2.97 6.60 5.43
N HIS A 34 -2.72 6.95 4.17
CA HIS A 34 -1.97 8.13 3.72
C HIS A 34 -0.54 8.22 4.25
N GLN A 35 0.04 7.10 4.72
CA GLN A 35 1.40 7.05 5.20
C GLN A 35 2.40 6.81 4.05
N PRO A 36 3.57 7.49 4.07
CA PRO A 36 4.61 7.28 3.07
C PRO A 36 5.21 5.88 3.24
N THR A 37 5.28 5.13 2.14
CA THR A 37 5.67 3.72 2.15
C THR A 37 6.68 3.45 1.03
N CYS A 38 7.83 2.87 1.37
CA CYS A 38 8.82 2.50 0.36
C CYS A 38 8.33 1.32 -0.50
N ARG A 39 8.93 1.16 -1.67
CA ARG A 39 8.58 0.11 -2.64
C ARG A 39 8.53 -1.29 -2.05
N ALA A 40 9.51 -1.62 -1.19
CA ALA A 40 9.62 -2.90 -0.50
C ALA A 40 8.42 -3.20 0.44
N HIS A 41 7.76 -2.18 0.96
CA HIS A 41 6.62 -2.30 1.86
C HIS A 41 5.27 -2.05 1.16
N LEU A 42 5.27 -1.75 -0.14
CA LEU A 42 4.04 -1.71 -0.93
C LEU A 42 3.62 -3.11 -1.38
N ARG A 43 2.32 -3.34 -1.39
CA ARG A 43 1.69 -4.58 -1.84
C ARG A 43 0.57 -4.23 -2.79
N ILE A 44 0.48 -4.98 -3.89
CA ILE A 44 -0.64 -4.87 -4.82
C ILE A 44 -1.85 -5.55 -4.17
N VAL A 45 -2.98 -4.85 -4.23
CA VAL A 45 -4.32 -5.36 -3.94
C VAL A 45 -5.18 -5.18 -5.18
N ARG A 46 -6.12 -6.11 -5.39
CA ARG A 46 -7.00 -6.12 -6.55
C ARG A 46 -8.44 -6.11 -6.09
N TRP A 47 -9.28 -5.44 -6.86
CA TRP A 47 -10.72 -5.45 -6.64
C TRP A 47 -11.45 -5.49 -7.97
N ARG A 48 -12.74 -5.79 -7.90
CA ARG A 48 -13.69 -5.63 -8.99
C ARG A 48 -14.62 -4.48 -8.67
N TRP A 49 -14.82 -3.58 -9.62
CA TRP A 49 -15.84 -2.53 -9.51
C TRP A 49 -17.23 -3.14 -9.57
N LYS A 50 -18.10 -2.85 -8.60
CA LYS A 50 -19.45 -3.42 -8.55
C LYS A 50 -20.32 -3.00 -9.74
N THR A 51 -20.17 -1.75 -10.18
CA THR A 51 -20.95 -1.16 -11.27
C THR A 51 -20.55 -1.68 -12.64
N THR A 52 -19.25 -1.69 -12.95
CA THR A 52 -18.74 -2.05 -14.29
C THR A 52 -18.25 -3.50 -14.38
N ARG A 53 -18.09 -4.19 -13.25
CA ARG A 53 -17.49 -5.53 -13.14
C ARG A 53 -16.05 -5.61 -13.66
N GLN A 54 -15.40 -4.47 -13.91
CA GLN A 54 -14.00 -4.40 -14.31
C GLN A 54 -13.09 -4.65 -13.11
N THR A 55 -11.94 -5.29 -13.36
CA THR A 55 -10.91 -5.52 -12.35
C THR A 55 -9.93 -4.35 -12.38
N ASP A 56 -9.54 -3.89 -11.20
CA ASP A 56 -8.55 -2.83 -11.03
C ASP A 56 -7.62 -3.17 -9.86
N SER A 57 -6.53 -2.42 -9.74
CA SER A 57 -5.50 -2.66 -8.75
C SER A 57 -4.85 -1.38 -8.24
N ALA A 58 -4.35 -1.42 -7.01
CA ALA A 58 -3.63 -0.33 -6.40
C ALA A 58 -2.52 -0.87 -5.51
N GLN A 59 -1.52 -0.03 -5.25
CA GLN A 59 -0.51 -0.30 -4.25
C GLN A 59 -0.98 0.24 -2.90
N VAL A 60 -0.98 -0.62 -1.89
CA VAL A 60 -1.25 -0.26 -0.49
C VAL A 60 -0.08 -0.68 0.38
N CYS A 61 0.12 -0.04 1.53
CA CYS A 61 1.15 -0.48 2.45
C CYS A 61 0.86 -1.88 2.99
N GLU A 62 1.92 -2.63 3.28
CA GLU A 62 1.83 -4.00 3.78
C GLU A 62 1.02 -4.10 5.07
N ARG A 63 1.09 -3.08 5.94
CA ARG A 63 0.27 -3.02 7.16
C ARG A 63 -1.22 -3.02 6.84
N CYS A 64 -1.69 -2.11 5.98
CA CYS A 64 -3.11 -2.06 5.58
C CYS A 64 -3.55 -3.30 4.78
N LYS A 65 -2.62 -3.97 4.08
CA LYS A 65 -2.89 -5.28 3.49
C LYS A 65 -3.12 -6.34 4.56
N ARG A 66 -2.17 -6.49 5.50
CA ARG A 66 -2.20 -7.51 6.57
C ARG A 66 -3.37 -7.34 7.54
N THR A 67 -3.77 -6.11 7.85
CA THR A 67 -4.91 -5.83 8.73
C THR A 67 -6.25 -5.80 8.00
N TYR A 68 -6.27 -6.10 6.69
CA TYR A 68 -7.45 -6.00 5.83
C TYR A 68 -8.13 -4.62 5.81
N GLN A 69 -7.46 -3.55 6.28
CA GLN A 69 -8.00 -2.19 6.23
C GLN A 69 -8.34 -1.73 4.82
N HIS A 70 -7.56 -2.17 3.82
CA HIS A 70 -7.86 -1.91 2.42
C HIS A 70 -9.26 -2.40 2.00
N ARG A 71 -9.84 -3.41 2.66
CA ARG A 71 -11.19 -3.88 2.32
C ARG A 71 -12.30 -2.90 2.68
N TYR A 72 -12.05 -2.03 3.65
CA TYR A 72 -12.97 -0.96 4.05
C TYR A 72 -12.76 0.31 3.23
N TRP A 73 -11.65 0.42 2.51
CA TRP A 73 -11.47 1.47 1.53
C TRP A 73 -12.46 1.26 0.39
N ASP A 74 -13.46 2.15 0.34
CA ASP A 74 -14.47 2.21 -0.71
C ASP A 74 -15.26 0.88 -0.88
N SER A 75 -15.67 0.30 0.25
CA SER A 75 -16.45 -0.96 0.30
C SER A 75 -17.83 -0.86 -0.37
N ALA A 76 -18.36 0.36 -0.55
CA ALA A 76 -19.59 0.60 -1.28
C ALA A 76 -19.44 0.27 -2.78
N GLN A 77 -18.28 0.58 -3.38
CA GLN A 77 -18.07 0.46 -4.83
C GLN A 77 -17.21 -0.73 -5.24
N ARG A 78 -16.45 -1.32 -4.31
CA ARG A 78 -15.42 -2.34 -4.62
C ARG A 78 -15.72 -3.68 -3.98
N ASP A 79 -15.54 -4.74 -4.78
CA ASP A 79 -15.49 -6.13 -4.34
C ASP A 79 -14.04 -6.62 -4.36
N TRP A 80 -13.45 -6.83 -3.18
CA TRP A 80 -12.03 -7.18 -3.05
C TRP A 80 -11.75 -8.63 -3.42
N ILE A 81 -10.72 -8.86 -4.23
CA ILE A 81 -10.30 -10.18 -4.70
C ILE A 81 -9.00 -10.56 -3.96
N SER A 82 -8.94 -11.80 -3.45
CA SER A 82 -7.83 -12.28 -2.62
C SER A 82 -6.53 -12.49 -3.41
#